data_AF-A0A2G2D3A0-F1
#
_entry.id   AF-A0A2G2D3A0-F1
#
_cell.length_a   1.000
_cell.length_b   1.000
_cell.length_c   1.000
_cell.angle_alpha   90.00
_cell.angle_beta   90.00
_cell.angle_gamma   90.00
#
_symmetry.space_group_name_H-M   'P 1'
#
loop_
_entity.id
_entity.type
_entity.pdbx_description
1 polymer ?
#
loop_
_entity_poly.entity_id
_entity_poly.type
_entity_poly.pdbx_seq_one_letter_code
_entity_poly.pdbx_strand_id
1 'polypeptide(L)'
;MLVKCIRNKISEVDQNQLNVMRINCNKTSDYQFGVTVGEEYLVYGIALVSGVKNYLLCYSDGYRENVGWMIEDLFVVSDGAVSKCWVERDVRDINTRDLEADRVWLHKNLASICNVYTSFSTGENNVVDKFYEIKHFFDIEFSYVVANNAANRIDEHWLMCPNCDHVWEQNTENVLEYCCNCKTILNRS
;
A
#
# COMPACT_ATOMS: atom_id res chain seq x y z
N MET A 1 -5.66 -1.91 -0.76
CA MET A 1 -6.22 -1.26 -1.97
C MET A 1 -5.31 -1.62 -3.12
N LEU A 2 -5.87 -2.08 -4.24
CA LEU A 2 -5.10 -2.29 -5.47
C LEU A 2 -5.36 -1.20 -6.49
N VAL A 3 -4.31 -0.90 -7.24
CA VAL A 3 -4.39 0.00 -8.38
C VAL A 3 -3.71 -0.65 -9.60
N LYS A 4 -4.34 -0.57 -10.76
CA LYS A 4 -3.80 -1.06 -12.03
C LYS A 4 -3.20 0.09 -12.82
N CYS A 5 -1.96 -0.05 -13.25
CA CYS A 5 -1.28 0.96 -14.07
C CYS A 5 -1.90 1.00 -15.47
N ILE A 6 -2.37 2.17 -15.89
CA ILE A 6 -2.97 2.39 -17.21
C ILE A 6 -2.09 3.22 -18.14
N ARG A 7 -1.10 3.93 -17.59
CA ARG A 7 -0.12 4.74 -18.30
C ARG A 7 1.11 4.92 -17.44
N ASN A 8 2.27 5.09 -18.05
CA ASN A 8 3.52 5.27 -17.33
C ASN A 8 4.47 6.30 -17.96
N LYS A 9 4.06 7.00 -19.03
CA LYS A 9 4.88 8.04 -19.65
C LYS A 9 4.55 9.40 -19.07
N ILE A 10 5.56 10.22 -18.83
CA ILE A 10 5.37 11.61 -18.40
C ILE A 10 4.52 12.41 -19.40
N SER A 11 4.68 12.14 -20.70
CA SER A 11 3.91 12.82 -21.75
C SER A 11 2.40 12.56 -21.71
N GLU A 12 1.95 11.55 -20.95
CA GLU A 12 0.55 11.13 -20.86
C GLU A 12 -0.13 11.63 -19.57
N VAL A 13 0.57 12.45 -18.78
CA VAL A 13 0.15 12.96 -17.47
C VAL A 13 -0.12 14.47 -17.55
N ASP A 14 -1.14 14.94 -16.83
CA ASP A 14 -1.43 16.37 -16.70
C ASP A 14 -0.27 17.15 -16.07
N GLN A 15 0.09 18.28 -16.68
CA GLN A 15 1.23 19.11 -16.26
C GLN A 15 1.08 19.63 -14.82
N ASN A 16 -0.14 19.86 -14.32
CA ASN A 16 -0.33 20.33 -12.94
C ASN A 16 0.06 19.23 -11.94
N GLN A 17 -0.21 17.96 -12.25
CA GLN A 17 0.19 16.85 -11.39
C GLN A 17 1.71 16.66 -11.37
N LEU A 18 2.38 16.81 -12.51
CA LEU A 18 3.84 16.77 -12.60
C LEU A 18 4.49 17.88 -11.80
N ASN A 19 3.92 19.09 -11.85
CA ASN A 19 4.40 20.24 -11.08
C ASN A 19 4.26 20.00 -9.57
N VAL A 20 3.18 19.36 -9.13
CA VAL A 20 2.97 19.00 -7.71
C VAL A 20 4.02 18.02 -7.21
N MET A 21 4.41 17.03 -8.01
CA MET A 21 5.52 16.13 -7.66
C MET A 21 6.92 16.76 -7.83
N ARG A 22 7.01 18.03 -8.26
CA ARG A 22 8.25 18.71 -8.64
C ARG A 22 9.10 17.90 -9.63
N ILE A 23 8.47 17.09 -10.48
CA ILE A 23 9.17 16.32 -11.51
C ILE A 23 9.59 17.33 -12.59
N ASN A 24 10.89 17.53 -12.73
CA ASN A 24 11.42 18.47 -13.70
C ASN A 24 11.18 17.94 -15.12
N CYS A 25 10.20 18.52 -15.81
CA CYS A 25 9.73 18.12 -17.15
C CYS A 25 10.73 18.43 -18.27
N ASN A 26 11.91 18.95 -17.95
CA ASN A 26 13.04 19.02 -18.87
C ASN A 26 13.60 17.63 -19.24
N LYS A 27 13.11 16.55 -18.60
CA LYS A 27 13.34 15.17 -19.04
C LYS A 27 12.46 14.87 -20.26
N THR A 28 13.09 14.30 -21.29
CA THR A 28 12.52 13.99 -22.60
C THR A 28 11.17 13.27 -22.53
N SER A 29 10.35 13.43 -23.58
CA SER A 29 9.04 12.77 -23.76
C SER A 29 9.04 11.25 -23.57
N ASP A 30 10.23 10.63 -23.57
CA ASP A 30 10.44 9.20 -23.43
C ASP A 30 10.61 8.74 -21.98
N TYR A 31 10.68 9.66 -21.00
CA TYR A 31 10.81 9.29 -19.60
C TYR A 31 9.56 8.57 -19.09
N GLN A 32 9.78 7.44 -18.43
CA GLN A 32 8.74 6.60 -17.85
C GLN A 32 8.86 6.54 -16.33
N PHE A 33 7.72 6.52 -15.66
CA PHE A 33 7.64 6.10 -14.27
C PHE A 33 8.04 4.63 -14.17
N GLY A 34 8.65 4.22 -13.05
CA GLY A 34 9.12 2.84 -12.84
C GLY A 34 8.02 1.78 -12.71
N VAL A 35 6.78 2.12 -13.04
CA VAL A 35 5.63 1.21 -13.06
C VAL A 35 5.33 0.73 -14.48
N THR A 36 4.78 -0.47 -14.59
CA THR A 36 4.53 -1.17 -15.85
C THR A 36 3.05 -1.13 -16.16
N VAL A 37 2.69 -0.68 -17.37
CA VAL A 37 1.29 -0.63 -17.82
C VAL A 37 0.68 -2.04 -17.82
N GLY A 38 -0.51 -2.18 -17.24
CA GLY A 38 -1.21 -3.44 -17.11
C GLY A 38 -0.96 -4.19 -15.80
N GLU A 39 0.11 -3.85 -15.07
CA GLU A 39 0.41 -4.45 -13.76
C GLU A 39 -0.46 -3.87 -12.66
N GLU A 40 -0.75 -4.68 -11.66
CA GLU A 40 -1.47 -4.29 -10.45
C GLU A 40 -0.50 -4.12 -9.29
N TYR A 41 -0.72 -3.05 -8.52
CA TYR A 41 0.13 -2.66 -7.40
C TYR A 41 -0.70 -2.57 -6.13
N LEU A 42 -0.14 -3.13 -5.05
CA LEU A 42 -0.67 -2.89 -3.71
C LEU A 42 -0.30 -1.48 -3.26
N VAL A 43 -1.31 -0.72 -2.81
CA VAL A 43 -1.10 0.59 -2.23
C VAL A 43 -0.84 0.45 -0.74
N TYR A 44 0.33 0.92 -0.30
CA TYR A 44 0.75 0.90 1.11
C TYR A 44 0.42 2.21 1.83
N GLY A 45 0.14 3.27 1.08
CA GLY A 45 -0.24 4.56 1.61
C GLY A 45 -0.79 5.52 0.57
N ILE A 46 -1.49 6.53 1.05
CA ILE A 46 -2.04 7.62 0.24
C ILE A 46 -1.54 8.94 0.81
N ALA A 47 -1.09 9.85 -0.05
CA ALA A 47 -0.76 11.21 0.32
C ALA A 47 -1.56 12.18 -0.54
N LEU A 48 -2.14 13.20 0.08
CA LEU A 48 -2.75 14.33 -0.63
C LEU A 48 -1.75 15.48 -0.61
N VAL A 49 -1.31 15.95 -1.77
CA VAL A 49 -0.33 17.04 -1.89
C VAL A 49 -0.92 18.09 -2.80
N SER A 50 -1.20 19.29 -2.29
CA SER A 50 -1.80 20.37 -3.08
C SER A 50 -3.06 19.93 -3.84
N GLY A 51 -3.87 19.07 -3.22
CA GLY A 51 -5.08 18.51 -3.83
C GLY A 51 -4.88 17.33 -4.79
N VAL A 52 -3.64 16.91 -5.07
CA VAL A 52 -3.33 15.74 -5.92
C VAL A 52 -3.07 14.53 -5.04
N LYS A 53 -3.73 13.40 -5.35
CA LYS A 53 -3.51 12.15 -4.64
C LYS A 53 -2.28 11.42 -5.20
N ASN A 54 -1.47 10.89 -4.29
CA ASN A 54 -0.30 10.09 -4.57
C ASN A 54 -0.42 8.76 -3.82
N TYR A 55 0.02 7.67 -4.46
CA TYR A 55 0.04 6.33 -3.90
C TYR A 55 1.48 5.92 -3.57
N LEU A 56 1.71 5.42 -2.36
CA LEU A 56 2.96 4.79 -1.98
C LEU A 56 2.92 3.34 -2.44
N LEU A 57 3.78 3.02 -3.40
CA LEU A 57 3.84 1.70 -4.04
C LEU A 57 5.21 1.07 -3.83
N CYS A 58 5.23 -0.26 -3.80
CA CYS A 58 6.43 -1.06 -4.03
C CYS A 58 6.37 -1.59 -5.47
N TYR A 59 7.43 -1.39 -6.25
CA TYR A 59 7.52 -1.78 -7.67
C TYR A 59 8.91 -2.29 -7.99
N SER A 60 9.04 -3.11 -9.03
CA SER A 60 10.32 -3.65 -9.49
C SER A 60 10.70 -3.04 -10.83
N ASP A 61 11.97 -2.64 -10.98
CA ASP A 61 12.57 -2.22 -12.26
C ASP A 61 13.25 -3.39 -13.01
N GLY A 62 13.01 -4.62 -12.55
CA GLY A 62 13.63 -5.84 -13.08
C GLY A 62 14.93 -6.25 -12.38
N TYR A 63 15.54 -5.36 -11.59
CA TYR A 63 16.76 -5.66 -10.83
C TYR A 63 16.58 -5.53 -9.33
N ARG A 64 15.79 -4.56 -8.87
CA ARG A 64 15.54 -4.30 -7.45
C ARG A 64 14.10 -3.87 -7.19
N GLU A 65 13.61 -4.21 -6.00
CA GLU A 65 12.41 -3.58 -5.47
C GLU A 65 12.71 -2.13 -5.07
N ASN A 66 11.84 -1.24 -5.52
CA ASN A 66 11.85 0.18 -5.24
C ASN A 66 10.55 0.54 -4.53
N VAL A 67 10.62 1.52 -3.64
CA VAL A 67 9.45 2.11 -2.99
C VAL A 67 9.40 3.60 -3.31
N GLY A 68 8.21 4.10 -3.65
CA GLY A 68 8.06 5.50 -3.99
C GLY A 68 6.62 5.95 -4.08
N TRP A 69 6.44 7.26 -4.01
CA TRP A 69 5.16 7.92 -4.29
C TRP A 69 4.95 8.02 -5.79
N MET A 70 3.73 7.70 -6.24
CA MET A 70 3.31 7.78 -7.63
C MET A 70 1.99 8.55 -7.71
N ILE A 71 1.84 9.43 -8.70
CA ILE A 71 0.58 10.16 -8.92
C ILE A 71 -0.58 9.21 -9.27
N GLU A 72 -1.79 9.55 -8.83
CA GLU A 72 -2.97 8.73 -9.08
C GLU A 72 -3.33 8.58 -10.57
N ASP A 73 -2.99 9.56 -11.42
CA ASP A 73 -3.33 9.57 -12.86
C ASP A 73 -2.66 8.43 -13.66
N LEU A 74 -1.62 7.81 -13.11
CA LEU A 74 -1.02 6.62 -13.71
C LEU A 74 -1.91 5.38 -13.57
N PHE A 75 -2.92 5.40 -12.70
CA PHE A 75 -3.63 4.21 -12.28
C PHE A 75 -5.16 4.34 -12.30
N VAL A 76 -5.81 3.17 -12.28
CA VAL A 76 -7.21 3.02 -11.92
C VAL A 76 -7.33 2.12 -10.71
N VAL A 77 -8.25 2.40 -9.80
CA VAL A 77 -8.50 1.53 -8.64
C VAL A 77 -9.17 0.25 -9.14
N SER A 78 -8.51 -0.89 -8.94
CA SER A 78 -9.06 -2.22 -9.28
C SER A 78 -9.72 -2.90 -8.08
N ASP A 79 -9.24 -2.62 -6.87
CA ASP A 79 -9.87 -3.01 -5.61
C ASP A 79 -9.76 -1.89 -4.57
N GLY A 80 -10.91 -1.38 -4.11
CA GLY A 80 -11.03 -0.30 -3.15
C GLY A 80 -10.84 -0.70 -1.68
N ALA A 81 -10.50 -1.96 -1.36
CA ALA A 81 -10.30 -2.41 0.02
C ALA A 81 -9.24 -1.58 0.75
N VAL A 82 -9.60 -0.99 1.89
CA VAL A 82 -8.72 -0.15 2.71
C VAL A 82 -8.09 -0.98 3.83
N SER A 83 -6.81 -0.73 4.14
CA SER A 83 -6.13 -1.43 5.24
C SER A 83 -6.71 -1.02 6.58
N LYS A 84 -6.93 -1.99 7.48
CA LYS A 84 -7.32 -1.75 8.87
C LYS A 84 -6.23 -1.05 9.68
N CYS A 85 -4.99 -1.08 9.18
CA CYS A 85 -3.83 -0.50 9.84
C CYS A 85 -3.55 0.95 9.41
N TRP A 86 -4.31 1.48 8.44
CA TRP A 86 -4.18 2.87 8.01
C TRP A 86 -4.71 3.83 9.08
N VAL A 87 -3.93 4.87 9.33
CA VAL A 87 -4.31 6.03 10.12
C VAL A 87 -4.17 7.28 9.27
N GLU A 88 -5.11 8.21 9.43
CA GLU A 88 -5.00 9.56 8.86
C GLU A 88 -4.10 10.42 9.76
N ARG A 89 -3.16 11.13 9.14
CA ARG A 89 -2.37 12.16 9.80
C ARG A 89 -2.44 13.44 8.97
N ASP A 90 -2.76 14.54 9.64
CA ASP A 90 -2.52 15.88 9.11
C ASP A 90 -1.01 16.16 9.24
N VAL A 91 -0.35 16.44 8.11
CA VAL A 91 1.10 16.64 8.04
C VAL A 91 1.45 18.10 7.76
N ARG A 92 0.47 19.01 7.84
CA ARG A 92 0.74 20.46 7.82
C ARG A 92 1.39 20.86 9.14
N ASP A 93 2.71 20.74 9.20
CA ASP A 93 3.49 21.28 10.30
C ASP A 93 3.77 22.77 10.02
N ILE A 94 3.52 23.61 11.00
CA ILE A 94 3.34 25.07 10.83
C ILE A 94 4.65 25.80 10.44
N ASN A 95 5.76 25.09 10.26
CA ASN A 95 7.09 25.69 10.18
C ASN A 95 7.97 25.24 8.99
N THR A 96 7.50 24.37 8.09
CA THR A 96 8.32 23.88 6.97
C THR A 96 7.63 24.12 5.63
N ARG A 97 8.10 25.14 4.88
CA ARG A 97 7.56 25.56 3.57
C ARG A 97 7.82 24.56 2.42
N ASP A 98 8.29 23.35 2.72
CA ASP A 98 8.76 22.40 1.73
C ASP A 98 7.94 21.11 1.75
N LEU A 99 7.07 20.98 0.75
CA LEU A 99 6.37 19.75 0.35
C LEU A 99 5.81 18.93 1.52
N GLU A 100 4.96 19.57 2.31
CA GLU A 100 4.13 18.82 3.23
C GLU A 100 2.91 18.33 2.46
N ALA A 101 2.75 17.02 2.38
CA ALA A 101 1.46 16.46 2.05
C ALA A 101 0.43 17.08 3.00
N ASP A 102 -0.67 17.59 2.46
CA ASP A 102 -1.77 18.12 3.26
C ASP A 102 -2.26 17.07 4.26
N ARG A 103 -2.29 15.81 3.83
CA ARG A 103 -2.74 14.65 4.60
C ARG A 103 -2.07 13.38 4.10
N VAL A 104 -1.86 12.43 5.00
CA VAL A 104 -1.43 11.07 4.65
C VAL A 104 -2.30 10.01 5.32
N TRP A 105 -2.55 8.92 4.61
CA TRP A 105 -3.12 7.68 5.11
C TRP A 105 -2.07 6.59 4.98
N LEU A 106 -1.52 6.15 6.10
CA LEU A 106 -0.38 5.23 6.17
C LEU A 106 -0.53 4.30 7.37
N HIS A 107 0.26 3.24 7.40
CA HIS A 107 0.44 2.47 8.62
C HIS A 107 0.89 3.36 9.79
N LYS A 108 0.36 3.14 11.00
CA LYS A 108 0.69 3.94 12.20
C LYS A 108 2.20 4.15 12.44
N ASN A 109 3.04 3.15 12.14
CA ASN A 109 4.49 3.22 12.35
C ASN A 109 5.22 4.09 11.31
N LEU A 110 4.67 4.23 10.09
CA LEU A 110 5.16 5.16 9.08
C LEU A 110 4.55 6.55 9.30
N ALA A 111 3.27 6.60 9.64
CA ALA A 111 2.57 7.84 9.94
C ALA A 111 3.21 8.60 11.11
N SER A 112 3.93 7.94 12.02
CA SER A 112 4.66 8.60 13.12
C SER A 112 6.00 9.23 12.71
N ILE A 113 6.49 8.97 11.49
CA ILE A 113 7.74 9.56 10.99
C ILE A 113 7.45 11.00 10.55
N CYS A 114 8.23 11.97 11.04
CA CYS A 114 8.14 13.35 10.56
C CYS A 114 8.55 13.42 9.09
N ASN A 115 7.84 14.22 8.30
CA ASN A 115 8.12 14.44 6.87
C ASN A 115 8.18 13.15 6.02
N VAL A 116 7.41 12.12 6.39
CA VAL A 116 7.42 10.80 5.72
C VAL A 116 7.28 10.89 4.19
N TYR A 117 6.48 11.84 3.68
CA TYR A 117 6.33 12.07 2.24
C TYR A 117 7.66 12.50 1.59
N THR A 118 8.33 13.48 2.19
CA THR A 118 9.63 13.99 1.75
C THR A 118 10.73 12.95 1.91
N SER A 119 10.77 12.21 3.02
CA SER A 119 11.79 11.18 3.28
C SER A 119 11.79 10.05 2.23
N PHE A 120 10.62 9.63 1.73
CA PHE A 120 10.57 8.69 0.60
C PHE A 120 11.03 9.34 -0.71
N SER A 121 10.75 10.63 -0.90
CA SER A 121 11.15 11.38 -2.09
C SER A 121 12.67 11.64 -2.14
N THR A 122 13.32 11.76 -0.98
CA THR A 122 14.78 11.94 -0.84
C THR A 122 15.56 10.62 -0.70
N GLY A 123 14.86 9.49 -0.54
CA GLY A 123 15.47 8.17 -0.41
C GLY A 123 16.18 7.95 0.93
N GLU A 124 15.68 8.53 2.01
CA GLU A 124 16.26 8.34 3.34
C GLU A 124 16.18 6.86 3.77
N ASN A 125 17.34 6.20 3.88
CA ASN A 125 17.44 4.76 4.11
C ASN A 125 16.65 4.27 5.34
N ASN A 126 16.63 5.04 6.43
CA ASN A 126 15.90 4.68 7.65
C ASN A 126 14.37 4.60 7.46
N VAL A 127 13.80 5.39 6.54
CA VAL A 127 12.36 5.36 6.22
C VAL A 127 12.04 4.21 5.28
N VAL A 128 12.94 3.94 4.32
CA VAL A 128 12.84 2.80 3.42
C VAL A 128 12.96 1.47 4.17
N ASP A 129 13.90 1.33 5.10
CA ASP A 129 14.04 0.12 5.91
C ASP A 129 12.79 -0.12 6.75
N LYS A 130 12.27 0.94 7.39
CA LYS A 130 11.04 0.87 8.18
C LYS A 130 9.80 0.59 7.33
N PHE A 131 9.80 0.98 6.06
CA PHE A 131 8.78 0.55 5.10
C PHE A 131 8.83 -0.96 4.91
N TYR A 132 10.00 -1.53 4.61
CA TYR A 132 10.12 -2.98 4.38
C TYR A 132 9.77 -3.80 5.62
N GLU A 133 10.08 -3.30 6.82
CA GLU A 133 9.61 -3.93 8.08
C GLU A 133 8.09 -4.03 8.16
N ILE A 134 7.37 -2.99 7.73
CA ILE A 134 5.91 -2.98 7.81
C ILE A 134 5.20 -3.57 6.59
N LYS A 135 5.90 -3.64 5.44
CA LYS A 135 5.38 -4.13 4.16
C LYS A 135 4.78 -5.51 4.32
N HIS A 136 5.45 -6.37 5.09
CA HIS A 136 5.01 -7.73 5.38
C HIS A 136 3.59 -7.80 5.99
N PHE A 137 3.20 -6.84 6.85
CA PHE A 137 1.84 -6.83 7.41
C PHE A 137 0.77 -6.56 6.36
N PHE A 138 1.06 -5.65 5.42
CA PHE A 138 0.18 -5.37 4.29
C PHE A 138 0.13 -6.54 3.32
N ASP A 139 1.27 -7.14 3.03
CA ASP A 139 1.33 -8.30 2.14
C ASP A 139 0.53 -9.47 2.71
N ILE A 140 0.50 -9.66 4.05
CA ILE A 140 -0.39 -10.64 4.71
C ILE A 140 -1.86 -10.20 4.58
N GLU A 141 -2.18 -8.96 4.94
CA GLU A 141 -3.56 -8.44 4.92
C GLU A 141 -4.20 -8.53 3.53
N PHE A 142 -3.41 -8.28 2.48
CA PHE A 142 -3.82 -8.31 1.08
C PHE A 142 -3.31 -9.54 0.33
N SER A 143 -2.85 -10.57 1.05
CA SER A 143 -2.31 -11.81 0.47
C SER A 143 -3.32 -12.49 -0.46
N TYR A 144 -4.62 -12.46 -0.12
CA TYR A 144 -5.70 -12.99 -0.96
C TYR A 144 -5.87 -12.23 -2.27
N VAL A 145 -5.52 -10.94 -2.28
CA VAL A 145 -5.66 -10.04 -3.42
C VAL A 145 -4.48 -10.18 -4.38
N VAL A 146 -3.27 -10.28 -3.84
CA VAL A 146 -2.02 -10.49 -4.61
C VAL A 146 -1.93 -11.94 -5.13
N ALA A 147 -2.38 -12.93 -4.35
CA ALA A 147 -2.38 -14.35 -4.75
C ALA A 147 -3.42 -14.68 -5.83
N ASN A 148 -4.51 -13.92 -5.94
CA ASN A 148 -5.52 -14.13 -6.98
C ASN A 148 -5.03 -13.91 -8.42
N ASN A 149 -3.87 -13.25 -8.59
CA ASN A 149 -3.19 -13.15 -9.89
C ASN A 149 -2.19 -14.29 -10.17
N ALA A 150 -1.92 -15.17 -9.19
CA ALA A 150 -0.90 -16.22 -9.32
C ALA A 150 -1.39 -17.65 -9.09
N ALA A 151 -2.50 -17.91 -8.37
CA ALA A 151 -2.95 -19.28 -8.18
C ALA A 151 -4.43 -19.40 -7.84
N ASN A 152 -5.06 -20.39 -8.48
CA ASN A 152 -6.33 -21.00 -8.12
C ASN A 152 -6.50 -21.22 -6.60
N ARG A 153 -7.74 -21.02 -6.11
CA ARG A 153 -8.42 -21.64 -4.95
C ARG A 153 -7.53 -22.14 -3.78
N ILE A 154 -7.74 -21.54 -2.61
CA ILE A 154 -7.54 -22.20 -1.29
C ILE A 154 -8.88 -22.03 -0.55
N ASP A 155 -9.88 -22.89 -0.80
CA ASP A 155 -10.18 -24.17 -0.13
C ASP A 155 -10.52 -24.03 1.38
N GLU A 156 -11.80 -23.73 1.64
CA GLU A 156 -12.76 -24.29 2.62
C GLU A 156 -12.38 -24.62 4.09
N HIS A 157 -11.13 -24.51 4.55
CA HIS A 157 -10.68 -25.09 5.83
C HIS A 157 -10.13 -24.09 6.87
N TRP A 158 -10.25 -22.79 6.64
CA TRP A 158 -9.71 -21.75 7.53
C TRP A 158 -10.78 -21.14 8.43
N LEU A 159 -10.50 -21.08 9.73
CA LEU A 159 -11.38 -20.53 10.76
C LEU A 159 -10.76 -19.37 11.50
N MET A 160 -11.56 -18.33 11.76
CA MET A 160 -11.20 -17.20 12.62
C MET A 160 -11.98 -17.29 13.94
N CYS A 161 -11.27 -17.19 15.08
CA CYS A 161 -11.94 -17.09 16.38
C CYS A 161 -12.55 -15.70 16.54
N PRO A 162 -13.86 -15.59 16.80
CA PRO A 162 -14.54 -14.30 16.99
C PRO A 162 -14.17 -13.58 18.30
N ASN A 163 -13.35 -14.19 19.16
CA ASN A 163 -13.03 -13.68 20.50
C ASN A 163 -11.57 -13.22 20.66
N CYS A 164 -10.65 -13.67 19.79
CA CYS A 164 -9.23 -13.31 19.91
C CYS A 164 -8.50 -13.12 18.58
N ASP A 165 -9.25 -13.04 17.47
CA ASP A 165 -8.76 -12.85 16.10
C ASP A 165 -7.71 -13.87 15.64
N HIS A 166 -7.54 -14.96 16.38
CA HIS A 166 -6.64 -16.05 16.03
C HIS A 166 -7.25 -16.90 14.92
N VAL A 167 -6.47 -17.18 13.88
CA VAL A 167 -6.88 -17.97 12.71
C VAL A 167 -6.11 -19.29 12.68
N TRP A 168 -6.80 -20.40 12.43
CA TRP A 168 -6.17 -21.71 12.26
C TRP A 168 -6.86 -22.55 11.19
N GLU A 169 -6.12 -23.54 10.69
CA GLU A 169 -6.59 -24.53 9.71
C GLU A 169 -7.32 -25.68 10.43
N GLN A 170 -8.51 -26.04 9.95
CA GLN A 170 -9.30 -27.15 10.49
C GLN A 170 -8.74 -28.49 10.03
N ASN A 171 -8.51 -29.40 10.98
CA ASN A 171 -7.89 -30.70 10.68
C ASN A 171 -8.91 -31.86 10.53
N THR A 172 -10.21 -31.66 10.79
CA THR A 172 -11.26 -32.69 10.61
C THR A 172 -12.69 -32.11 10.65
N GLU A 173 -13.61 -32.69 9.87
CA GLU A 173 -15.05 -32.38 9.89
C GLU A 173 -15.74 -33.00 11.13
N ASN A 174 -16.52 -32.20 11.86
CA ASN A 174 -17.44 -32.60 12.96
C ASN A 174 -16.86 -32.86 14.36
N VAL A 175 -16.12 -31.90 14.94
CA VAL A 175 -15.86 -31.86 16.38
C VAL A 175 -16.10 -30.45 16.92
N LEU A 176 -16.66 -30.32 18.12
CA LEU A 176 -16.64 -29.10 18.93
C LEU A 176 -15.29 -28.38 18.77
N GLU A 177 -15.31 -27.17 18.21
CA GLU A 177 -14.08 -26.49 17.79
C GLU A 177 -13.51 -25.67 18.95
N TYR A 178 -12.33 -26.04 19.41
CA TYR A 178 -11.63 -25.37 20.49
C TYR A 178 -10.57 -24.42 19.94
N CYS A 179 -10.66 -23.12 20.26
CA CYS A 179 -9.60 -22.18 19.92
C CYS A 179 -8.35 -22.47 20.75
N CYS A 180 -7.23 -22.81 20.10
CA CYS A 180 -5.97 -23.13 20.79
C CYS A 180 -5.39 -21.93 21.56
N ASN A 181 -5.73 -20.70 21.17
CA ASN A 181 -5.25 -19.46 21.80
C ASN A 181 -6.08 -19.04 23.02
N CYS A 182 -7.37 -18.74 22.84
CA CYS A 182 -8.22 -18.24 23.93
C CYS A 182 -9.05 -19.33 24.64
N LYS A 183 -8.89 -20.60 24.24
CA LYS A 183 -9.56 -21.77 24.82
C LYS A 183 -11.10 -21.73 24.76
N THR A 184 -11.66 -20.84 23.94
CA THR A 184 -13.12 -20.72 23.73
C THR A 184 -13.60 -21.85 22.82
N ILE A 185 -14.71 -22.49 23.19
CA ILE A 185 -15.36 -23.53 22.39
C ILE A 185 -16.40 -22.86 21.48
N LEU A 186 -16.29 -23.11 20.18
CA LEU A 186 -17.25 -22.68 19.18
C LEU A 186 -18.20 -23.85 18.88
N ASN A 187 -19.50 -23.63 19.09
CA ASN A 187 -20.56 -24.53 18.65
C ASN A 187 -21.09 -24.00 17.31
N ARG A 188 -20.88 -24.74 16.22
CA ARG A 188 -21.60 -24.51 14.98
C ARG A 188 -22.98 -25.16 15.11
N SER A 189 -24.04 -24.34 15.14
CA SER A 189 -25.45 -24.75 15.02
C SER A 189 -25.88 -24.82 13.57
#